data_AF-A0A967Z0Z0-F1
#
_entry.id   AF-A0A967Z0Z0-F1
#
_cell.length_a   1.000
_cell.length_b   1.000
_cell.length_c   1.000
_cell.angle_alpha   90.00
_cell.angle_beta   90.00
_cell.angle_gamma   90.00
#
_symmetry.space_group_name_H-M   'P 1'
#
loop_
_entity.id
_entity.type
_entity.pdbx_description
1 polymer ?
#
loop_
_entity_poly.entity_id
_entity_poly.type
_entity_poly.pdbx_seq_one_letter_code
_entity_poly.pdbx_strand_id
1 'polypeptide(L)'
;MIEKLNVMLLIIVLGAMLQTGCTSHKNGAPKERKAVQHKIYFESIESEKTVSEQETVEVTVKGNLPSPAYSLEGFDVNVKNELIEITPIVKHDSSKMVAQVLVPFEEVCRVGKLEPGNYQIQIMGPQEEVEVQKSLKVSK
;
A
#
# COMPACT_ATOMS: atom_id res chain seq x y z
N MET A 1 -50.58 -41.24 20.35
CA MET A 1 -49.32 -41.20 21.13
C MET A 1 -48.12 -41.67 20.28
N ILE A 2 -48.06 -41.28 18.99
CA ILE A 2 -47.04 -41.76 18.03
C ILE A 2 -46.36 -40.58 17.29
N GLU A 3 -46.96 -39.38 17.25
CA GLU A 3 -46.36 -38.21 16.58
C GLU A 3 -45.30 -37.46 17.38
N LYS A 4 -45.33 -37.51 18.71
CA LYS A 4 -44.34 -36.80 19.55
C LYS A 4 -42.97 -37.47 19.60
N LEU A 5 -42.88 -38.74 19.17
CA LEU A 5 -41.63 -39.51 19.20
C LEU A 5 -40.72 -39.18 18.01
N ASN A 6 -41.29 -38.82 16.86
CA ASN A 6 -40.53 -38.50 15.64
C ASN A 6 -39.88 -37.12 15.66
N VAL A 7 -40.49 -36.14 16.33
CA VAL A 7 -39.93 -34.78 16.43
C VAL A 7 -38.75 -34.75 17.42
N MET A 8 -38.80 -35.55 18.48
CA MET A 8 -37.73 -35.62 19.47
C MET A 8 -36.48 -36.31 18.95
N LEU A 9 -36.63 -37.32 18.07
CA LEU A 9 -35.49 -38.00 17.43
C LEU A 9 -34.76 -37.09 16.42
N LEU A 10 -35.49 -36.19 15.76
CA LEU A 10 -34.95 -35.30 14.72
C LEU A 10 -34.09 -34.15 15.30
N ILE A 11 -34.36 -33.73 16.54
CA ILE A 11 -33.57 -32.72 17.25
C ILE A 11 -32.25 -33.29 17.77
N ILE A 12 -32.21 -34.58 18.12
CA ILE A 12 -30.99 -35.24 18.62
C ILE A 12 -29.97 -35.47 17.49
N VAL A 13 -30.43 -35.71 16.25
CA VAL A 13 -29.54 -35.89 15.09
C VAL A 13 -28.92 -34.57 14.61
N LEU A 14 -29.59 -33.42 14.81
CA LEU A 14 -29.04 -32.10 14.47
C LEU A 14 -28.02 -31.55 15.49
N GLY A 15 -27.99 -32.08 16.72
CA GLY A 15 -27.05 -31.65 17.76
C GLY A 15 -25.64 -32.24 17.66
N ALA A 16 -25.44 -33.30 16.87
CA ALA A 16 -24.18 -34.05 16.82
C ALA A 16 -23.19 -33.61 15.73
N MET A 17 -23.52 -32.59 14.91
CA MET A 17 -22.65 -32.11 13.82
C MET A 17 -21.91 -30.79 14.12
N LEU A 18 -21.79 -30.37 15.38
CA LEU A 18 -21.08 -29.14 15.76
C LEU A 18 -19.67 -29.34 16.34
N GLN A 19 -19.10 -30.56 16.33
CA GLN A 19 -17.75 -30.79 16.89
C GLN A 19 -16.79 -31.59 16.00
N THR A 20 -16.70 -31.21 14.73
CA THR A 20 -15.46 -31.35 13.95
C THR A 20 -15.07 -29.92 13.58
N GLY A 21 -14.10 -29.28 14.21
CA GLY A 21 -12.72 -29.74 14.31
C GLY A 21 -11.88 -28.80 13.46
N CYS A 22 -11.56 -27.61 13.99
CA CYS A 22 -10.42 -26.81 13.53
C CYS A 22 -9.55 -26.51 14.76
N THR A 23 -8.70 -27.47 15.13
CA THR A 23 -7.46 -27.17 15.83
C THR A 23 -6.55 -26.40 14.87
N SER A 24 -6.76 -25.09 14.76
CA SER A 24 -5.83 -24.22 14.06
C SER A 24 -4.77 -23.72 15.03
N HIS A 25 -3.52 -23.95 14.64
CA HIS A 25 -2.31 -23.71 15.39
C HIS A 25 -2.19 -22.31 15.99
N LYS A 26 -1.51 -22.26 17.15
CA LYS A 26 -0.82 -21.09 17.68
C LYS A 26 0.02 -20.46 16.55
N ASN A 27 -0.45 -19.35 16.01
CA ASN A 27 0.41 -18.40 15.33
C ASN A 27 0.32 -17.09 16.12
N GLY A 28 1.50 -16.55 16.43
CA GLY A 28 1.66 -15.35 17.24
C GLY A 28 0.71 -14.25 16.78
N ALA A 29 0.20 -13.49 17.74
CA ALA A 29 -0.61 -12.31 17.47
C ALA A 29 0.06 -11.54 16.31
N PRO A 30 -0.62 -11.37 15.16
CA PRO A 30 -0.19 -10.37 14.21
C PRO A 30 -0.18 -9.08 15.03
N LYS A 31 0.98 -8.42 15.12
CA LYS A 31 1.01 -7.04 15.59
C LYS A 31 -0.03 -6.32 14.75
N GLU A 32 -1.14 -5.97 15.38
CA GLU A 32 -2.20 -5.18 14.80
C GLU A 32 -1.57 -3.81 14.53
N ARG A 33 -0.85 -3.70 13.40
CA ARG A 33 -0.62 -2.42 12.77
C ARG A 33 -2.03 -1.94 12.51
N LYS A 34 -2.54 -1.04 13.35
CA LYS A 34 -3.74 -0.27 13.04
C LYS A 34 -3.47 0.40 11.71
N ALA A 35 -3.87 -0.30 10.67
CA ALA A 35 -3.78 0.11 9.30
C ALA A 35 -4.85 1.18 9.15
N VAL A 36 -4.53 2.38 9.63
CA VAL A 36 -5.23 3.56 9.13
C VAL A 36 -4.61 3.80 7.75
N GLN A 37 -5.06 2.96 6.81
CA GLN A 37 -4.69 2.98 5.41
C GLN A 37 -5.38 4.19 4.79
N HIS A 38 -4.63 5.28 4.71
CA HIS A 38 -5.11 6.49 4.09
C HIS A 38 -4.71 6.47 2.63
N LYS A 39 -5.72 6.47 1.75
CA LYS A 39 -5.54 6.43 0.30
C LYS A 39 -4.92 7.75 -0.17
N ILE A 40 -3.61 7.75 -0.41
CA ILE A 40 -2.95 8.80 -1.19
C ILE A 40 -3.28 8.52 -2.65
N TYR A 41 -3.69 9.54 -3.39
CA TYR A 41 -4.01 9.39 -4.80
C TYR A 41 -2.83 9.90 -5.63
N PHE A 42 -2.26 9.07 -6.48
CA PHE A 42 -1.18 9.48 -7.37
C PHE A 42 -1.71 9.82 -8.75
N GLU A 43 -1.22 10.92 -9.32
CA GLU A 43 -1.65 11.38 -10.64
C GLU A 43 -0.60 11.06 -11.69
N SER A 44 0.66 11.42 -11.45
CA SER A 44 1.71 11.23 -12.44
C SER A 44 3.11 11.15 -11.82
N ILE A 45 3.99 10.51 -12.59
CA ILE A 45 5.43 10.51 -12.37
C ILE A 45 6.08 11.26 -13.53
N GLU A 46 6.76 12.34 -13.20
CA GLU A 46 7.55 13.12 -14.15
C GLU A 46 9.04 12.87 -13.88
N SER A 47 9.77 12.54 -14.94
CA SER A 47 11.20 12.24 -14.92
C SER A 47 11.70 12.46 -16.33
N GLU A 48 12.98 12.83 -16.47
CA GLU A 48 13.63 12.81 -17.77
C GLU A 48 13.62 11.39 -18.33
N LYS A 49 13.49 11.27 -19.66
CA LYS A 49 13.40 9.96 -20.32
C LYS A 49 14.75 9.24 -20.32
N THR A 50 15.83 10.01 -20.39
CA THR A 50 17.21 9.53 -20.40
C THR A 50 18.04 10.42 -19.49
N VAL A 51 18.79 9.83 -18.57
CA VAL A 51 19.67 10.53 -17.62
C VAL A 51 21.09 9.94 -17.73
N SER A 52 22.14 10.75 -17.55
CA SER A 52 23.52 10.24 -17.53
C SER A 52 23.82 9.51 -16.21
N GLU A 53 24.65 8.46 -16.23
CA GLU A 53 25.12 7.77 -15.01
C GLU A 53 25.82 8.69 -14.00
N GLN A 54 26.35 9.83 -14.46
CA GLN A 54 27.03 10.81 -13.62
C GLN A 54 26.07 11.72 -12.86
N GLU A 55 24.82 11.80 -13.32
CA GLU A 55 23.77 12.66 -12.80
C GLU A 55 22.97 11.97 -11.69
N THR A 56 22.39 12.78 -10.81
CA THR A 56 21.44 12.27 -9.84
C THR A 56 20.08 12.15 -10.51
N VAL A 57 19.51 10.95 -10.47
CA VAL A 57 18.15 10.72 -10.93
C VAL A 57 17.19 11.37 -9.94
N GLU A 58 16.43 12.32 -10.45
CA GLU A 58 15.33 12.98 -9.74
C GLU A 58 14.01 12.65 -10.44
N VAL A 59 12.97 12.44 -9.63
CA VAL A 59 11.63 12.06 -10.06
C VAL A 59 10.63 12.98 -9.39
N THR A 60 9.91 13.78 -10.16
CA THR A 60 8.81 14.60 -9.65
C THR A 60 7.57 13.73 -9.51
N VAL A 61 7.03 13.66 -8.30
CA VAL A 61 5.83 12.89 -7.97
C VAL A 61 4.68 13.86 -7.72
N LYS A 62 3.57 13.67 -8.44
CA LYS A 62 2.35 14.47 -8.31
C LYS A 62 1.18 13.62 -7.84
N GLY A 63 0.35 14.18 -6.98
CA GLY A 63 -0.82 13.50 -6.45
C GLY A 63 -1.66 14.37 -5.52
N ASN A 64 -2.53 13.71 -4.76
CA ASN A 64 -3.37 14.35 -3.77
C ASN A 64 -3.32 13.58 -2.44
N LEU A 65 -3.17 14.32 -1.35
CA LEU A 65 -3.41 13.84 0.00
C LEU A 65 -4.93 13.78 0.28
N PRO A 66 -5.40 12.85 1.13
CA PRO A 66 -6.82 12.66 1.39
C PRO A 66 -7.50 13.87 2.05
N SER A 67 -6.76 14.65 2.85
CA SER A 67 -7.26 15.86 3.51
C SER A 67 -6.13 16.76 4.03
N PRO A 68 -6.42 17.99 4.50
CA PRO A 68 -5.44 18.85 5.17
C PRO A 68 -4.89 18.31 6.51
N ALA A 69 -5.42 17.19 7.02
CA ALA A 69 -4.88 16.53 8.20
C ALA A 69 -3.62 15.69 7.88
N TYR A 70 -3.26 15.57 6.61
CA TYR A 70 -2.07 14.84 6.16
C TYR A 70 -0.94 15.78 5.79
N SER A 71 0.29 15.34 6.05
CA SER A 71 1.51 15.91 5.48
C SER A 71 2.33 14.83 4.79
N LEU A 72 2.92 15.17 3.65
CA LEU A 72 3.97 14.38 3.02
C LEU A 72 5.29 14.78 3.68
N GLU A 73 5.99 13.81 4.29
CA GLU A 73 7.26 14.03 4.96
C GLU A 73 8.46 13.70 4.05
N GLY A 74 8.23 12.96 2.98
CA GLY A 74 9.24 12.59 1.99
C GLY A 74 8.91 11.27 1.29
N PHE A 75 9.94 10.63 0.75
CA PHE A 75 9.86 9.34 0.08
C PHE A 75 10.90 8.39 0.62
N ASP A 76 10.51 7.13 0.80
CA ASP A 76 11.43 6.00 0.92
C ASP A 76 11.69 5.44 -0.48
N VAL A 77 12.96 5.26 -0.83
CA VAL A 77 13.38 4.84 -2.17
C VAL A 77 14.19 3.56 -2.06
N ASN A 78 13.73 2.53 -2.75
CA ASN A 78 14.42 1.25 -2.80
C ASN A 78 14.73 0.89 -4.26
N VAL A 79 16.02 0.70 -4.56
CA VAL A 79 16.48 0.29 -5.88
C VAL A 79 16.88 -1.17 -5.81
N LYS A 80 16.15 -2.02 -6.55
CA LYS A 80 16.40 -3.46 -6.66
C LYS A 80 16.57 -3.82 -8.13
N ASN A 81 17.80 -4.10 -8.53
CA ASN A 81 18.14 -4.36 -9.93
C ASN A 81 17.66 -3.18 -10.82
N GLU A 82 16.79 -3.45 -11.79
CA GLU A 82 16.20 -2.47 -12.72
C GLU A 82 14.87 -1.89 -12.22
N LEU A 83 14.51 -2.09 -10.95
CA LEU A 83 13.28 -1.56 -10.35
C LEU A 83 13.60 -0.50 -9.29
N ILE A 84 12.95 0.66 -9.41
CA ILE A 84 12.98 1.76 -8.45
C ILE A 84 11.60 1.84 -7.81
N GLU A 85 11.49 1.39 -6.56
CA GLU A 85 10.28 1.49 -5.75
C GLU A 85 10.32 2.79 -4.96
N ILE A 86 9.32 3.65 -5.14
CA ILE A 86 9.15 4.90 -4.41
C ILE A 86 7.92 4.76 -3.50
N THR A 87 8.12 4.86 -2.19
CA THR A 87 7.04 4.80 -1.21
C THR A 87 6.86 6.16 -0.54
N PRO A 88 5.68 6.79 -0.60
CA PRO A 88 5.42 8.05 0.10
C PRO A 88 5.46 7.85 1.63
N ILE A 89 6.11 8.75 2.34
CA ILE A 89 6.06 8.79 3.80
C ILE A 89 5.06 9.89 4.18
N VAL A 90 3.89 9.49 4.67
CA VAL A 90 2.84 10.43 5.11
C VAL A 90 2.59 10.36 6.60
N LYS A 91 2.28 11.51 7.16
CA LYS A 91 1.87 11.66 8.56
C LYS A 91 0.43 12.14 8.61
N HIS A 92 -0.37 11.54 9.49
CA HIS A 92 -1.74 11.95 9.76
C HIS A 92 -1.83 12.59 11.14
N ASP A 93 -2.39 13.79 11.22
CA ASP A 93 -2.70 14.47 12.47
C ASP A 93 -4.19 14.32 12.79
N SER A 94 -4.51 13.28 13.57
CA SER A 94 -5.88 12.99 14.00
C SER A 94 -6.48 14.04 14.93
N SER A 95 -5.69 15.00 15.43
CA SER A 95 -6.20 16.06 16.32
C SER A 95 -6.82 17.23 15.55
N LYS A 96 -6.55 17.34 14.24
CA LYS A 96 -7.06 18.43 13.41
C LYS A 96 -8.49 18.14 12.95
N MET A 97 -9.39 19.09 13.20
CA MET A 97 -10.69 19.13 12.51
C MET A 97 -10.51 19.86 11.18
N VAL A 98 -10.63 19.13 10.06
CA VAL A 98 -10.41 19.66 8.71
C VAL A 98 -11.58 19.35 7.79
N ALA A 99 -11.74 20.17 6.74
CA ALA A 99 -12.63 19.85 5.64
C ALA A 99 -12.15 18.58 4.92
N GLN A 100 -13.10 17.76 4.45
CA GLN A 100 -12.82 16.57 3.66
C GLN A 100 -12.63 16.95 2.19
N VAL A 101 -11.48 17.57 1.90
CA VAL A 101 -11.10 18.01 0.55
C VAL A 101 -9.72 17.48 0.22
N LEU A 102 -9.53 17.04 -1.03
CA LEU A 102 -8.21 16.60 -1.50
C LEU A 102 -7.22 17.77 -1.50
N VAL A 103 -5.97 17.47 -1.13
CA VAL A 103 -4.89 18.46 -1.12
C VAL A 103 -3.83 18.05 -2.13
N PRO A 104 -3.66 18.79 -3.24
CA PRO A 104 -2.66 18.45 -4.24
C PRO A 104 -1.25 18.62 -3.68
N PHE A 105 -0.33 17.77 -4.12
CA PHE A 105 1.10 17.90 -3.84
C PHE A 105 1.91 17.63 -5.10
N GLU A 106 3.09 18.25 -5.15
CA GLU A 106 4.12 18.05 -6.15
C GLU A 106 5.46 18.10 -5.42
N GLU A 107 6.20 16.99 -5.41
CA GLU A 107 7.42 16.87 -4.63
C GLU A 107 8.50 16.13 -5.43
N VAL A 108 9.76 16.56 -5.29
CA VAL A 108 10.90 15.95 -5.98
C VAL A 108 11.49 14.83 -5.12
N CYS A 109 11.39 13.61 -5.62
CA CYS A 109 12.02 12.42 -5.06
C CYS A 109 13.42 12.23 -5.65
N ARG A 110 14.45 12.24 -4.81
CA ARG A 110 15.84 12.01 -5.22
C ARG A 110 16.19 10.53 -5.08
N VAL A 111 16.40 9.85 -6.21
CA VAL A 111 16.77 8.44 -6.25
C VAL A 111 18.28 8.27 -6.05
N GLY A 112 19.09 9.22 -6.53
CA GLY A 112 20.55 9.15 -6.48
C GLY A 112 21.17 8.78 -7.82
N LYS A 113 22.45 8.42 -7.82
CA LYS A 113 23.15 7.96 -9.03
C LYS A 113 22.84 6.49 -9.30
N LEU A 114 22.63 6.14 -10.56
CA LEU A 114 22.32 4.78 -10.99
C LEU A 114 23.33 4.32 -12.03
N GLU A 115 23.58 3.01 -12.07
CA GLU A 115 24.36 2.40 -13.14
C GLU A 115 23.58 2.47 -14.47
N PRO A 116 24.26 2.51 -15.63
CA PRO A 116 23.60 2.47 -16.93
C PRO A 116 22.68 1.26 -17.08
N GLY A 117 21.45 1.50 -17.53
CA GLY A 117 20.43 0.47 -17.61
C GLY A 117 19.06 1.03 -17.98
N ASN A 118 18.07 0.15 -18.10
CA ASN A 118 16.68 0.55 -18.25
C ASN A 118 15.96 0.24 -16.95
N TYR A 119 15.43 1.27 -16.29
CA TYR A 119 14.75 1.13 -15.02
C TYR A 119 13.24 1.28 -15.19
N GLN A 120 12.51 0.58 -14.34
CA GLN A 120 11.10 0.85 -14.09
C GLN A 120 10.98 1.58 -12.75
N ILE A 121 10.30 2.72 -12.76
CA ILE A 121 9.93 3.46 -11.56
C ILE A 121 8.49 3.07 -11.22
N GLN A 122 8.26 2.68 -9.98
CA GLN A 122 6.94 2.36 -9.44
C GLN A 122 6.70 3.16 -8.17
N ILE A 123 5.51 3.76 -8.06
CA ILE A 123 5.05 4.30 -6.78
C ILE A 123 4.18 3.26 -6.08
N MET A 124 4.57 2.95 -4.85
CA MET A 124 3.88 1.99 -4.00
C MET A 124 2.77 2.67 -3.19
N GLY A 125 1.56 2.15 -3.28
CA GLY A 125 0.44 2.54 -2.44
C GLY A 125 0.48 1.92 -1.03
N PRO A 126 -0.45 2.29 -0.14
CA PRO A 126 -0.53 1.80 1.24
C PRO A 126 -0.71 0.28 1.41
N GLN A 127 -1.05 -0.43 0.32
CA GLN A 127 -1.26 -1.87 0.28
C GLN A 127 -0.21 -2.61 -0.56
N GLU A 128 0.94 -1.97 -0.81
CA GLU A 128 1.99 -2.49 -1.72
C GLU A 128 1.50 -2.70 -3.16
N GLU A 129 0.43 -2.01 -3.53
CA GLU A 129 -0.09 -1.98 -4.90
C GLU A 129 0.67 -0.92 -5.72
N VAL A 130 0.91 -1.21 -7.00
CA VAL A 130 1.52 -0.26 -7.93
C VAL A 130 0.46 0.74 -8.39
N GLU A 131 0.62 2.00 -7.99
CA GLU A 131 -0.31 3.07 -8.33
C GLU A 131 0.06 3.74 -9.66
N VAL A 132 1.35 3.95 -9.90
CA VAL A 132 1.88 4.56 -11.13
C VAL A 132 3.19 3.91 -11.53
N GLN A 133 3.41 3.75 -12.83
CA GLN A 133 4.64 3.18 -13.38
C GLN A 133 5.19 4.01 -14.54
N LYS A 134 6.52 4.14 -14.62
CA LYS A 134 7.21 4.81 -15.72
C LYS A 134 8.56 4.17 -16.03
N SER A 135 8.99 4.19 -17.29
CA SER A 135 10.33 3.75 -17.68
C SER A 135 11.32 4.91 -17.71
N LEU A 136 12.54 4.65 -17.23
CA LEU A 136 13.68 5.56 -17.25
C LEU A 136 14.87 4.84 -17.90
N LYS A 137 15.61 5.53 -18.77
CA LYS A 137 16.89 5.02 -19.28
C LYS A 137 18.05 5.76 -18.64
N VAL A 138 19.05 5.04 -18.17
CA VAL A 138 20.32 5.61 -17.71
C VAL A 138 21.40 5.26 -18.73
N SER A 139 22.07 6.27 -19.29
CA SER A 139 23.14 6.11 -20.27
C SER A 139 24.51 6.39 -19.68
N LYS A 140 25.54 5.75 -20.25
CA LYS A 140 26.94 6.13 -20.04
C LYS A 140 27.21 7.54 -20.55
#